data_AF-A0A950H048-F1
#
_entry.id   AF-A0A950H048-F1
#
_cell.length_a   1.000
_cell.length_b   1.000
_cell.length_c   1.000
_cell.angle_alpha   90.00
_cell.angle_beta   90.00
_cell.angle_gamma   90.00
#
_symmetry.space_group_name_H-M   'P 1'
#
loop_
_entity.id
_entity.type
_entity.pdbx_description
1 polymer ?
#
loop_
_entity_poly.entity_id
_entity_poly.type
_entity_poly.pdbx_seq_one_letter_code
_entity_poly.pdbx_strand_id
1 'polypeptide(L)'
;MSDSLKSQSHDFAGRDEKLNRKAYEGELARLHGELVKLQLWVVDKGLKVCVVFEGRDGAGKGGVIKAITERVSPRVFRVVALPAPTEREKSQMYLQRYMPHLPAAGEVVLFDRSWYNRAGVERVMEFTS
;
A
#
# COMPACT_ATOMS: atom_id res chain seq x y z
N MET A 1 -39.58 22.30 5.19
CA MET A 1 -38.60 21.31 5.71
C MET A 1 -38.26 20.36 4.57
N SER A 2 -37.17 20.65 3.87
CA SER A 2 -36.60 19.79 2.82
C SER A 2 -35.13 20.19 2.77
N ASP A 3 -34.39 19.70 3.76
CA ASP A 3 -32.99 20.03 3.95
C ASP A 3 -32.13 19.48 2.82
N SER A 4 -31.21 20.36 2.44
CA SER A 4 -30.13 20.20 1.48
C SER A 4 -29.31 18.93 1.73
N LEU A 5 -29.31 18.02 0.75
CA LEU A 5 -28.26 17.02 0.55
C LEU A 5 -27.58 17.30 -0.80
N LYS A 6 -26.77 18.36 -0.84
CA LYS A 6 -25.75 18.49 -1.88
C LYS A 6 -24.67 17.44 -1.60
N SER A 7 -24.62 16.41 -2.44
CA SER A 7 -23.49 15.48 -2.48
C SER A 7 -22.22 16.28 -2.75
N GLN A 8 -21.27 16.27 -1.82
CA GLN A 8 -19.94 16.76 -2.09
C GLN A 8 -19.26 15.74 -3.03
N SER A 9 -19.37 15.98 -4.33
CA SER A 9 -18.47 15.41 -5.31
C SER A 9 -17.07 15.93 -4.99
N HIS A 10 -16.20 15.07 -4.46
CA HIS A 10 -14.78 15.37 -4.43
C HIS A 10 -14.30 15.41 -5.88
N ASP A 11 -14.19 16.61 -6.43
CA ASP A 11 -13.62 16.87 -7.74
C ASP A 11 -12.17 16.32 -7.75
N PHE A 12 -11.97 15.17 -8.38
CA PHE A 12 -10.66 14.71 -8.85
C PHE A 12 -10.28 15.47 -10.13
N ALA A 13 -10.40 16.80 -10.12
CA ALA A 13 -9.94 17.66 -11.20
C ALA A 13 -8.42 17.90 -11.05
N GLY A 14 -7.71 17.74 -12.16
CA GLY A 14 -6.27 17.52 -12.27
C GLY A 14 -5.36 18.48 -11.49
N ARG A 15 -4.25 17.93 -11.00
CA ARG A 15 -3.11 18.70 -10.48
C ARG A 15 -1.83 18.19 -11.13
N ASP A 16 -1.55 18.69 -12.33
CA ASP A 16 -0.22 18.54 -12.98
C ASP A 16 0.84 19.47 -12.36
N GLU A 17 0.50 20.28 -11.36
CA GLU A 17 1.48 21.09 -10.64
C GLU A 17 2.10 20.33 -9.48
N LYS A 18 3.43 20.16 -9.57
CA LYS A 18 4.24 19.63 -8.46
C LYS A 18 4.05 20.51 -7.22
N LEU A 19 3.73 19.88 -6.10
CA LEU A 19 3.69 20.57 -4.80
C LEU A 19 5.03 21.24 -4.52
N ASN A 20 5.00 22.50 -4.08
CA ASN A 20 6.20 23.14 -3.57
C ASN A 20 6.70 22.38 -2.32
N ARG A 21 8.03 22.39 -2.12
CA ARG A 21 8.67 21.57 -1.08
C ARG A 21 8.13 21.83 0.31
N LYS A 22 7.89 23.09 0.68
CA LYS A 22 7.39 23.48 2.00
C LYS A 22 5.98 22.95 2.26
N ALA A 23 5.10 23.03 1.27
CA ALA A 23 3.75 22.48 1.36
C ALA A 23 3.78 20.96 1.48
N TYR A 24 4.61 20.28 0.68
CA TYR A 24 4.81 18.84 0.76
C TYR A 24 5.30 18.40 2.15
N GLU A 25 6.37 19.01 2.67
CA GLU A 25 6.94 18.65 3.98
C GLU A 25 5.96 18.94 5.13
N GLY A 26 5.22 20.04 5.06
CA GLY A 26 4.18 20.36 6.04
C GLY A 26 3.06 19.33 6.08
N GLU A 27 2.57 18.92 4.91
CA GLU A 27 1.52 17.91 4.82
C GLU A 27 2.02 16.51 5.18
N LEU A 28 3.25 16.16 4.81
CA LEU A 28 3.89 14.90 5.18
C LEU A 28 4.00 14.78 6.70
N ALA A 29 4.46 15.84 7.40
CA ALA A 29 4.54 15.84 8.85
C ALA A 29 3.17 15.68 9.52
N ARG A 30 2.12 16.32 8.98
CA ARG A 30 0.74 16.16 9.46
C ARG A 30 0.28 14.71 9.31
N LEU A 31 0.46 14.12 8.12
CA LEU A 31 0.07 12.75 7.82
C LEU A 31 0.87 11.72 8.62
N HIS A 32 2.15 11.98 8.90
CA HIS A 32 2.95 11.17 9.83
C HIS A 32 2.33 11.12 11.23
N GLY A 33 1.81 12.25 11.73
CA GLY A 33 1.05 12.26 12.98
C GLY A 33 -0.19 11.38 12.94
N GLU A 34 -0.93 11.39 11.83
CA GLU A 34 -2.09 10.52 11.62
C GLU A 34 -1.72 9.04 11.49
N LEU A 35 -0.57 8.72 10.87
CA LEU A 35 -0.06 7.34 10.80
C LEU A 35 0.27 6.76 12.18
N VAL A 36 0.77 7.57 13.11
CA VAL A 36 1.00 7.13 14.49
C VAL A 36 -0.34 6.80 15.17
N LYS A 37 -1.36 7.63 14.99
CA LYS A 37 -2.70 7.35 15.53
C LYS A 37 -3.30 6.09 14.93
N LEU A 38 -3.19 5.92 13.60
CA LEU A 38 -3.61 4.72 12.88
C LEU A 38 -2.94 3.47 13.45
N GLN A 39 -1.62 3.52 13.66
CA GLN A 39 -0.87 2.41 14.24
C GLN A 39 -1.41 2.00 15.62
N LEU A 40 -1.58 2.97 16.52
CA LEU A 40 -2.08 2.70 17.87
C LEU A 40 -3.47 2.08 17.82
N TRP A 41 -4.32 2.58 16.93
CA TRP A 41 -5.66 2.06 16.72
C TRP A 41 -5.68 0.62 16.16
N VAL A 42 -4.82 0.32 15.18
CA VAL A 42 -4.67 -1.03 14.61
C VAL A 42 -4.28 -2.03 15.69
N VAL A 43 -3.33 -1.66 16.56
CA VAL A 43 -2.90 -2.51 17.68
C VAL A 43 -4.01 -2.68 18.72
N ASP A 44 -4.63 -1.58 19.18
CA ASP A 44 -5.70 -1.59 20.18
C ASP A 44 -6.89 -2.46 19.75
N LYS A 45 -7.27 -2.37 18.48
CA LYS A 45 -8.40 -3.12 17.91
C LYS A 45 -8.03 -4.47 17.32
N GLY A 46 -6.75 -4.84 17.30
CA GLY A 46 -6.28 -6.09 16.70
C GLY A 46 -6.61 -6.20 15.20
N LEU A 47 -6.65 -5.07 14.48
CA LEU A 47 -7.01 -5.05 13.06
C LEU A 47 -5.91 -5.69 12.21
N LYS A 48 -6.32 -6.24 11.07
CA LYS A 48 -5.44 -6.86 10.08
C LYS A 48 -5.46 -6.02 8.81
N VAL A 49 -4.43 -5.21 8.60
CA VAL A 49 -4.42 -4.25 7.48
C VAL A 49 -3.43 -4.70 6.42
N CYS A 50 -3.90 -4.80 5.17
CA CYS A 50 -3.08 -5.13 4.01
C CYS A 50 -3.19 -3.99 3.00
N VAL A 51 -2.06 -3.40 2.63
CA VAL A 51 -1.96 -2.33 1.63
C VAL A 51 -1.13 -2.84 0.47
N VAL A 52 -1.66 -2.77 -0.74
CA VAL A 52 -1.00 -3.25 -1.96
C VAL A 52 -0.58 -2.05 -2.81
N PHE A 53 0.70 -2.01 -3.19
CA PHE A 53 1.25 -1.00 -4.09
C PHE A 53 1.49 -1.62 -5.47
N GLU A 54 0.63 -1.25 -6.42
CA GLU A 54 0.78 -1.59 -7.85
C GLU A 54 1.02 -0.32 -8.67
N GLY A 55 1.62 -0.49 -9.85
CA GLY A 55 1.90 0.63 -10.75
C GLY A 55 3.09 0.35 -11.66
N ARG A 56 3.25 1.19 -12.69
CA ARG A 56 4.35 1.08 -13.67
C ARG A 56 5.73 1.20 -13.00
N ASP A 57 6.74 0.71 -13.70
CA ASP A 57 8.13 0.94 -13.29
C ASP A 57 8.43 2.44 -13.35
N GLY A 58 9.15 2.94 -12.35
CA GLY A 58 9.41 4.37 -12.19
C GLY A 58 8.24 5.22 -11.63
N ALA A 59 7.06 4.64 -11.36
CA ALA A 59 5.90 5.39 -10.85
C ALA A 59 6.05 5.94 -9.41
N GLY A 60 7.14 5.64 -8.71
CA GLY A 60 7.40 6.20 -7.37
C GLY A 60 6.87 5.37 -6.18
N LYS A 61 6.44 4.12 -6.39
CA LYS A 61 5.92 3.22 -5.32
C LYS A 61 6.83 3.15 -4.09
N GLY A 62 8.12 2.88 -4.32
CA GLY A 62 9.11 2.78 -3.23
C GLY A 62 9.27 4.08 -2.44
N GLY A 63 9.09 5.25 -3.08
CA GLY A 63 9.12 6.55 -2.39
C GLY A 63 7.94 6.72 -1.44
N VAL A 64 6.75 6.29 -1.86
CA VAL A 64 5.54 6.32 -1.01
C VAL A 64 5.66 5.34 0.15
N ILE A 65 6.10 4.10 -0.11
CA ILE A 65 6.32 3.09 0.94
C ILE A 65 7.33 3.62 1.96
N LYS A 66 8.45 4.18 1.49
CA LYS A 66 9.46 4.79 2.36
C LYS A 66 8.84 5.88 3.23
N ALA A 67 8.12 6.84 2.63
CA ALA A 67 7.48 7.93 3.35
C ALA A 67 6.50 7.45 4.44
N ILE A 68 5.76 6.38 4.20
CA ILE A 68 4.88 5.76 5.22
C ILE A 68 5.72 5.16 6.35
N THR A 69 6.76 4.39 6.00
CA THR A 69 7.58 3.65 6.98
C THR A 69 8.49 4.53 7.85
N GLU A 70 8.72 5.80 7.49
CA GLU A 70 9.64 6.70 8.19
C GLU A 70 9.25 7.03 9.64
N ARG A 71 7.96 6.96 10.00
CA ARG A 71 7.46 7.39 11.32
C ARG A 71 6.64 6.35 12.08
N VAL A 72 6.54 5.15 11.54
CA VAL A 72 5.80 4.03 12.15
C VAL A 72 6.77 3.01 12.75
N SER A 73 6.26 2.20 13.68
CA SER A 73 7.01 1.13 14.31
C SER A 73 7.15 -0.07 13.36
N PRO A 74 8.36 -0.63 13.19
CA PRO A 74 8.57 -1.84 12.40
C PRO A 74 7.96 -3.09 13.05
N ARG A 75 7.47 -2.99 14.29
CA ARG A 75 6.74 -4.07 14.97
C ARG A 75 5.27 -4.13 14.55
N VAL A 76 4.75 -3.03 13.98
CA VAL A 76 3.36 -2.94 13.52
C VAL A 76 3.30 -2.89 12.00
N PHE A 77 4.19 -2.12 11.38
CA PHE A 77 4.30 -2.02 9.93
C PHE A 77 5.44 -2.89 9.41
N ARG A 78 5.13 -3.75 8.44
CA ARG A 78 6.16 -4.51 7.69
C ARG A 78 5.95 -4.37 6.19
N VAL A 79 7.08 -4.30 5.48
CA VAL A 79 7.09 -4.27 4.01
C VAL A 79 7.38 -5.67 3.48
N VAL A 80 6.62 -6.09 2.48
CA VAL A 80 6.80 -7.35 1.78
C VAL A 80 7.10 -7.04 0.32
N ALA A 81 8.31 -7.37 -0.11
CA ALA A 81 8.76 -7.25 -1.49
C ALA A 81 9.34 -8.60 -1.91
N LEU A 82 8.51 -9.46 -2.52
CA LEU A 82 8.93 -10.81 -2.91
C LEU A 82 9.76 -10.76 -4.20
N PRO A 83 10.85 -11.53 -4.30
CA PRO A 83 11.58 -11.70 -5.55
C PRO A 83 10.76 -12.55 -6.55
N ALA A 84 11.33 -12.76 -7.73
CA ALA A 84 10.82 -13.75 -8.67
C ALA A 84 10.61 -15.12 -7.98
N PRO A 85 9.55 -15.87 -8.33
CA PRO A 85 9.27 -17.15 -7.70
C PRO A 85 10.39 -18.15 -7.98
N THR A 86 10.79 -18.88 -6.94
CA THR A 86 11.69 -20.04 -7.02
C THR A 86 11.02 -21.20 -7.78
N GLU A 87 11.80 -22.18 -8.22
CA GLU A 87 11.26 -23.39 -8.89
C GLU A 87 10.23 -24.13 -8.04
N ARG A 88 10.41 -24.14 -6.71
CA ARG A 88 9.42 -24.73 -5.80
C ARG A 88 8.15 -23.89 -5.71
N GLU A 89 8.23 -22.57 -5.66
CA GLU A 89 7.04 -21.70 -5.64
C GLU A 89 6.27 -21.76 -6.96
N LYS A 90 6.96 -21.97 -8.09
CA LYS A 90 6.31 -22.18 -9.40
C LYS A 90 5.48 -23.47 -9.46
N SER A 91 5.87 -24.51 -8.71
CA SER A 91 5.10 -25.76 -8.61
C SER A 91 4.03 -25.75 -7.51
N GLN A 92 3.95 -24.67 -6.72
CA GLN A 92 2.92 -24.46 -5.70
C GLN A 92 1.69 -23.76 -6.27
N MET A 93 0.60 -23.74 -5.50
CA MET A 93 -0.51 -22.84 -5.80
C MET A 93 -0.03 -21.39 -5.77
N TYR A 94 -0.39 -20.59 -6.77
CA TYR A 94 0.12 -19.22 -6.93
C TYR A 94 0.02 -18.34 -5.68
N LEU A 95 -1.12 -18.38 -4.99
CA LEU A 95 -1.34 -17.59 -3.77
C LEU A 95 -0.54 -18.10 -2.57
N GLN A 96 -0.03 -19.33 -2.60
CA GLN A 96 0.65 -19.97 -1.48
C GLN A 96 1.89 -19.20 -1.04
N ARG A 97 2.61 -18.55 -1.97
CA ARG A 97 3.78 -17.74 -1.62
C ARG A 97 3.44 -16.42 -0.91
N TYR A 98 2.21 -15.91 -1.09
CA TYR A 98 1.77 -14.65 -0.48
C TYR A 98 1.08 -14.85 0.86
N MET A 99 0.39 -15.99 1.03
CA MET A 99 -0.39 -16.31 2.24
C MET A 99 0.40 -16.17 3.56
N PRO A 100 1.67 -16.62 3.67
CA PRO A 100 2.46 -16.48 4.90
C PRO A 100 2.75 -15.03 5.27
N HIS A 101 2.56 -14.10 4.33
CA HIS A 101 2.84 -12.68 4.51
C HIS A 101 1.59 -11.85 4.79
N LEU A 102 0.40 -12.44 4.90
CA LEU A 102 -0.80 -11.69 5.28
C LEU A 102 -0.74 -11.21 6.75
N PRO A 103 -1.36 -10.07 7.09
CA PRO A 103 -1.32 -9.49 8.44
C PRO A 103 -1.94 -10.42 9.49
N ALA A 104 -1.25 -10.54 10.63
CA ALA A 104 -1.85 -10.98 11.88
C ALA A 104 -2.54 -9.80 12.63
N ALA A 105 -3.24 -10.10 13.72
CA ALA A 105 -3.94 -9.08 14.51
C ALA A 105 -2.96 -8.01 15.01
N GLY A 106 -3.28 -6.73 14.75
CA GLY A 106 -2.43 -5.60 15.10
C GLY A 106 -1.33 -5.31 14.08
N GLU A 107 -1.32 -5.97 12.92
CA GLU A 107 -0.32 -5.74 11.88
C GLU A 107 -0.86 -4.92 10.70
N VAL A 108 0.03 -4.10 10.15
CA VAL A 108 -0.10 -3.46 8.85
C VAL A 108 0.98 -3.99 7.92
N VAL A 109 0.57 -4.55 6.79
CA VAL A 109 1.48 -5.10 5.78
C VAL A 109 1.41 -4.28 4.51
N LEU A 110 2.55 -3.76 4.07
CA LEU A 110 2.71 -3.03 2.82
C LEU A 110 3.35 -3.96 1.79
N PHE A 111 2.59 -4.37 0.77
CA PHE A 111 3.09 -5.18 -0.34
C PHE A 111 3.63 -4.27 -1.45
N ASP A 112 4.93 -4.30 -1.70
CA ASP A 112 5.54 -3.75 -2.91
C ASP A 112 5.44 -4.78 -4.04
N ARG A 113 4.41 -4.61 -4.88
CA ARG A 113 3.83 -5.65 -5.73
C ARG A 113 3.18 -6.79 -4.95
N SER A 114 2.23 -7.45 -5.59
CA SER A 114 1.37 -8.45 -4.94
C SER A 114 1.03 -9.61 -5.88
N TRP A 115 0.01 -10.39 -5.53
CA TRP A 115 -0.61 -11.37 -6.41
C TRP A 115 -1.24 -10.76 -7.68
N TYR A 116 -1.39 -9.43 -7.76
CA TYR A 116 -1.78 -8.76 -9.01
C TYR A 116 -0.69 -8.79 -10.09
N ASN A 117 0.55 -9.19 -9.76
CA ASN A 117 1.59 -9.45 -10.76
C ASN A 117 1.12 -10.41 -11.86
N ARG A 118 0.29 -11.41 -11.52
CA ARG A 118 -0.30 -12.33 -12.49
C ARG A 118 -1.26 -11.68 -13.48
N ALA A 119 -2.06 -10.71 -13.01
CA ALA A 119 -3.01 -10.00 -13.85
C ALA A 119 -2.34 -8.92 -14.74
N GLY A 120 -1.17 -8.42 -14.34
CA GLY A 120 -0.39 -7.42 -15.07
C GLY A 120 0.78 -8.02 -15.85
N VAL A 121 1.91 -8.22 -15.15
CA VAL A 121 3.19 -8.61 -15.77
C VAL A 121 3.14 -10.01 -16.40
N GLU A 122 2.54 -11.00 -15.73
CA GLU A 122 2.53 -12.37 -16.28
C GLU A 122 1.63 -12.50 -17.52
N ARG A 123 0.55 -11.72 -17.60
CA ARG A 123 -0.34 -11.68 -18.79
C ARG A 123 0.27 -10.95 -19.98
N VAL A 124 1.05 -9.89 -19.73
CA VAL A 124 1.70 -9.09 -20.79
C VAL A 124 3.00 -9.74 -21.28
N MET A 125 3.67 -10.53 -20.44
CA MET A 125 4.93 -11.21 -20.76
C MET A 125 4.78 -12.73 -21.01
N GLU A 126 3.54 -13.23 -21.18
CA GLU A 126 3.24 -14.65 -21.46
C GLU A 126 3.84 -15.67 -20.45
N PHE A 127 3.97 -15.31 -19.17
CA PHE A 127 4.52 -16.20 -18.13
C PHE A 127 3.47 -17.15 -17.51
N THR A 128 2.26 -17.21 -18.05
CA THR A 128 1.20 -18.13 -17.63
C THR A 128 0.67 -18.92 -18.82
N SER A 129 0.74 -20.25 -18.74
CA SER A 129 -0.02 -21.19 -19.57
C SER A 129 -1.47 -21.31 -19.10
#